data_AF-A0A6J0TMB7-F1
#
_entry.id   AF-A0A6J0TMB7-F1
#
_cell.length_a   1.000
_cell.length_b   1.000
_cell.length_c   1.000
_cell.angle_alpha   90.00
_cell.angle_beta   90.00
_cell.angle_gamma   90.00
#
_symmetry.space_group_name_H-M   'P 1'
#
loop_
_entity.id
_entity.type
_entity.pdbx_description
1 polymer ?
#
loop_
_entity_poly.entity_id
_entity_poly.type
_entity_poly.pdbx_seq_one_letter_code
_entity_poly.pdbx_strand_id
1 'polypeptide(L)'
;MRNDLAKINKAIAEHTQLLAPYQFLTAFSQLISRICHSHDEVFVVLMAIIAKVFLAYPQQAMWMMTAVSKSSYPMRVNRCKEIFNKAISMEASLAKFIGDAARLTDKLLELCNKSVDGNTSALSMGTHFKSLKKLVEDQTFSEIIIPLQSIMIPTLPSVPGTHSKHDPFPGCWAYIAGFGDTVEILPSLQKPKKITLKGSDGKSYIMMCKPKDDLRKDCRLMEFNSLINKCLRKDAESRRRELHIRTYAVIPLNEECGIIEWVNNTAGLRNILIKLYKEKGMYMTGKELRQCMLPKTAPLSEKLKIYKESLLPRHPPVFHEWFLRNFPDPTSW
;
A
#
# COMPACT_ATOMS: atom_id res chain seq x y z
N MET A 1 40.25 -3.06 -0.09
CA MET A 1 38.90 -2.65 -0.53
C MET A 1 38.38 -3.44 -1.74
N ARG A 2 38.92 -3.35 -2.97
CA ARG A 2 38.37 -4.14 -4.11
C ARG A 2 38.47 -5.66 -3.90
N ASN A 3 39.59 -6.16 -3.38
CA ASN A 3 39.76 -7.58 -3.06
C ASN A 3 38.82 -8.06 -1.94
N ASP A 4 38.47 -7.19 -1.00
CA ASP A 4 37.52 -7.51 0.08
C ASP A 4 36.09 -7.55 -0.46
N LEU A 5 35.75 -6.64 -1.37
CA LEU A 5 34.45 -6.63 -2.06
C LEU A 5 34.25 -7.92 -2.87
N ALA A 6 35.27 -8.39 -3.59
CA ALA A 6 35.19 -9.66 -4.32
C ALA A 6 34.94 -10.86 -3.38
N LYS A 7 35.60 -10.90 -2.21
CA LYS A 7 35.35 -11.93 -1.18
C LYS A 7 33.92 -11.86 -0.65
N ILE A 8 33.40 -10.65 -0.37
CA ILE A 8 32.03 -10.43 0.08
C ILE A 8 31.03 -10.88 -0.99
N ASN A 9 31.24 -10.48 -2.24
CA ASN A 9 30.37 -10.86 -3.36
C ASN A 9 30.33 -12.38 -3.56
N LYS A 10 31.48 -13.06 -3.42
CA LYS A 10 31.54 -14.53 -3.47
C LYS A 10 30.72 -15.16 -2.34
N ALA A 11 30.89 -14.68 -1.11
CA ALA A 11 30.12 -15.18 0.03
C ALA A 11 28.61 -14.95 -0.16
N ILE A 12 28.19 -13.78 -0.68
CA ILE A 12 26.79 -13.50 -0.97
C ILE A 12 26.25 -14.43 -2.05
N ALA A 13 27.01 -14.68 -3.13
CA ALA A 13 26.60 -15.57 -4.21
C ALA A 13 26.37 -17.01 -3.72
N GLU A 14 27.28 -17.53 -2.88
CA GLU A 14 27.16 -18.86 -2.26
C GLU A 14 25.88 -18.95 -1.39
N HIS A 15 25.68 -17.98 -0.49
CA HIS A 15 24.50 -17.97 0.39
C HIS A 15 23.20 -17.73 -0.37
N THR A 16 23.25 -16.97 -1.48
CA THR A 16 22.09 -16.76 -2.34
C THR A 16 21.61 -18.08 -2.93
N GLN A 17 22.47 -19.06 -3.18
CA GLN A 17 22.05 -20.39 -3.63
C GLN A 17 21.40 -21.21 -2.50
N LEU A 18 21.92 -21.10 -1.28
CA LEU A 18 21.43 -21.82 -0.09
C LEU A 18 20.08 -21.30 0.43
N LEU A 19 19.88 -19.98 0.43
CA LEU A 19 18.65 -19.37 0.96
C LEU A 19 17.47 -19.56 0.01
N ALA A 20 16.30 -19.83 0.60
CA ALA A 20 15.05 -19.92 -0.13
C ALA A 20 14.61 -18.51 -0.58
N PRO A 21 14.05 -18.34 -1.80
CA PRO A 21 13.72 -17.02 -2.34
C PRO A 21 12.76 -16.20 -1.45
N TYR A 22 11.84 -16.86 -0.72
CA TYR A 22 10.87 -16.16 0.14
C TYR A 22 11.53 -15.43 1.32
N GLN A 23 12.72 -15.85 1.74
CA GLN A 23 13.45 -15.22 2.84
C GLN A 23 13.96 -13.84 2.41
N PHE A 24 14.29 -13.67 1.13
CA PHE A 24 14.67 -12.37 0.59
C PHE A 24 13.48 -11.41 0.48
N LEU A 25 12.23 -11.90 0.43
CA LEU A 25 11.03 -11.05 0.35
C LEU A 25 10.89 -10.10 1.55
N THR A 26 11.43 -10.44 2.72
CA THR A 26 11.39 -9.55 3.90
C THR A 26 12.22 -8.27 3.72
N ALA A 27 13.26 -8.33 2.88
CA ALA A 27 14.14 -7.20 2.59
C ALA A 27 14.11 -6.82 1.10
N PHE A 28 13.22 -7.42 0.30
CA PHE A 28 13.22 -7.29 -1.15
C PHE A 28 13.06 -5.84 -1.59
N SER A 29 12.19 -5.12 -0.90
CA SER A 29 11.99 -3.72 -1.14
C SER A 29 13.21 -2.84 -0.76
N GLN A 30 14.07 -3.28 0.16
CA GLN A 30 15.38 -2.67 0.41
C GLN A 30 16.36 -2.98 -0.74
N LEU A 31 16.36 -4.21 -1.27
CA LEU A 31 17.15 -4.59 -2.44
C LEU A 31 16.77 -3.73 -3.67
N ILE A 32 15.47 -3.57 -3.92
CA ILE A 32 14.93 -2.72 -4.99
C ILE A 32 15.38 -1.26 -4.82
N SER A 33 15.42 -0.75 -3.59
CA SER A 33 15.86 0.63 -3.34
C SER A 33 17.32 0.91 -3.72
N ARG A 34 18.15 -0.15 -3.85
CA ARG A 34 19.59 -0.08 -4.09
C ARG A 34 20.04 -0.54 -5.48
N ILE A 35 19.13 -0.75 -6.43
CA ILE A 35 19.51 -1.21 -7.79
C ILE A 35 20.41 -0.22 -8.54
N CYS A 36 20.43 1.06 -8.17
CA CYS A 36 21.32 2.07 -8.76
C CYS A 36 22.62 2.22 -7.96
N HIS A 37 23.14 1.12 -7.40
CA HIS A 37 24.43 1.14 -6.73
C HIS A 37 25.55 1.52 -7.72
N SER A 38 26.53 2.30 -7.26
CA SER A 38 27.62 2.82 -8.11
C SER A 38 28.61 1.76 -8.58
N HIS A 39 28.73 0.65 -7.85
CA HIS A 39 29.61 -0.47 -8.20
C HIS A 39 28.86 -1.54 -9.01
N ASP A 40 29.33 -1.80 -10.23
CA ASP A 40 28.70 -2.76 -11.14
C ASP A 40 28.73 -4.21 -10.62
N GLU A 41 29.82 -4.64 -9.97
CA GLU A 41 29.90 -5.99 -9.38
C GLU A 41 28.80 -6.21 -8.33
N VAL A 42 28.51 -5.18 -7.52
CA VAL A 42 27.43 -5.23 -6.52
C VAL A 42 26.07 -5.30 -7.22
N PHE A 43 25.89 -4.53 -8.29
CA PHE A 43 24.66 -4.59 -9.07
C PHE A 43 24.44 -5.96 -9.70
N VAL A 44 25.49 -6.62 -10.22
CA VAL A 44 25.38 -7.97 -10.79
C VAL A 44 24.88 -8.97 -9.74
N VAL A 45 25.40 -8.91 -8.52
CA VAL A 45 24.95 -9.76 -7.40
C VAL A 45 23.51 -9.42 -7.00
N LEU A 46 23.16 -8.13 -6.87
CA LEU A 46 21.79 -7.68 -6.57
C LEU A 46 20.80 -8.15 -7.64
N MET A 47 21.15 -8.01 -8.92
CA MET A 47 20.33 -8.46 -10.05
C MET A 47 20.08 -9.97 -9.97
N ALA A 48 21.08 -10.77 -9.62
CA ALA A 48 20.91 -12.22 -9.47
C ALA A 48 19.94 -12.57 -8.31
N ILE A 49 20.06 -11.87 -7.16
CA ILE A 49 19.14 -12.08 -6.03
C ILE A 49 17.71 -11.68 -6.41
N ILE A 50 17.53 -10.50 -7.01
CA ILE A 50 16.21 -10.00 -7.39
C ILE A 50 15.57 -10.91 -8.45
N ALA A 51 16.33 -11.35 -9.45
CA ALA A 51 15.85 -12.30 -10.46
C ALA A 51 15.47 -13.64 -9.83
N LYS A 52 16.25 -14.18 -8.87
CA LYS A 52 15.90 -15.40 -8.14
C LYS A 52 14.57 -15.27 -7.38
N VAL A 53 14.32 -14.13 -6.74
CA VAL A 53 13.04 -13.85 -6.06
C VAL A 53 11.91 -13.73 -7.07
N PHE A 54 12.13 -13.00 -8.16
CA PHE A 54 11.12 -12.78 -9.20
C PHE A 54 10.69 -14.08 -9.88
N LEU A 55 11.61 -15.02 -10.09
CA LEU A 55 11.30 -16.34 -10.64
C LEU A 55 10.37 -17.16 -9.74
N ALA A 56 10.58 -17.11 -8.42
CA ALA A 56 9.79 -17.88 -7.47
C ALA A 56 8.45 -17.21 -7.13
N TYR A 57 8.42 -15.87 -7.07
CA TYR A 57 7.25 -15.09 -6.64
C TYR A 57 6.99 -13.91 -7.59
N PRO A 58 6.73 -14.17 -8.89
CA PRO A 58 6.60 -13.11 -9.90
C PRO A 58 5.45 -12.15 -9.60
N GLN A 59 4.35 -12.67 -9.05
CA GLN A 59 3.15 -11.91 -8.73
C GLN A 59 3.41 -10.79 -7.69
N GLN A 60 3.99 -11.15 -6.54
CA GLN A 60 4.32 -10.21 -5.47
C GLN A 60 5.50 -9.31 -5.87
N ALA A 61 6.52 -9.88 -6.50
CA ALA A 61 7.71 -9.14 -6.93
C ALA A 61 7.38 -8.07 -7.96
N MET A 62 6.49 -8.37 -8.92
CA MET A 62 6.07 -7.42 -9.94
C MET A 62 5.40 -6.20 -9.33
N TRP A 63 4.47 -6.39 -8.38
CA TRP A 63 3.84 -5.31 -7.63
C TRP A 63 4.83 -4.42 -6.86
N MET A 64 5.90 -4.99 -6.31
CA MET A 64 6.93 -4.20 -5.63
C MET A 64 7.88 -3.48 -6.61
N MET A 65 8.04 -4.01 -7.82
CA MET A 65 8.91 -3.47 -8.87
C MET A 65 8.24 -2.38 -9.72
N THR A 66 6.91 -2.22 -9.67
CA THR A 66 6.16 -1.22 -10.46
C THR A 66 6.70 0.19 -10.31
N ALA A 67 6.93 0.61 -9.07
CA ALA A 67 7.43 1.95 -8.75
C ALA A 67 8.75 2.28 -9.44
N VAL A 68 9.59 1.26 -9.63
CA VAL A 68 10.94 1.42 -10.17
C VAL A 68 10.97 1.25 -11.69
N SER A 69 10.10 0.41 -12.24
CA SER A 69 9.96 0.27 -13.70
C SER A 69 9.37 1.54 -14.35
N LYS A 70 8.60 2.33 -13.61
CA LYS A 70 7.95 3.58 -14.08
C LYS A 70 8.51 4.84 -13.44
N SER A 71 9.76 4.74 -12.97
CA SER A 71 10.48 5.84 -12.35
C SER A 71 10.79 6.94 -13.36
N SER A 72 10.74 8.21 -12.93
CA SER A 72 11.20 9.36 -13.73
C SER A 72 12.72 9.33 -14.01
N TYR A 73 13.49 8.62 -13.18
CA TYR A 73 14.94 8.46 -13.33
C TYR A 73 15.30 7.35 -14.35
N PRO A 74 15.99 7.65 -15.46
CA PRO A 74 16.29 6.67 -16.51
C PRO A 74 17.16 5.50 -16.04
N MET A 75 18.11 5.76 -15.13
CA MET A 75 18.99 4.71 -14.59
C MET A 75 18.18 3.62 -13.87
N ARG A 76 17.14 3.98 -13.10
CA ARG A 76 16.26 3.02 -12.41
C ARG A 76 15.50 2.16 -13.41
N VAL A 77 14.94 2.79 -14.43
CA VAL A 77 14.19 2.10 -15.50
C VAL A 77 15.09 1.12 -16.25
N ASN A 78 16.31 1.53 -16.62
CA ASN A 78 17.27 0.68 -17.34
C ASN A 78 17.71 -0.52 -16.49
N ARG A 79 18.09 -0.30 -15.22
CA ARG A 79 18.46 -1.40 -14.31
C ARG A 79 17.29 -2.35 -14.03
N CYS A 80 16.06 -1.83 -13.96
CA CYS A 80 14.85 -2.63 -13.83
C CYS A 80 14.62 -3.50 -15.08
N LYS A 81 14.80 -2.96 -16.28
CA LYS A 81 14.76 -3.71 -17.54
C LYS A 81 15.85 -4.79 -17.60
N GLU A 82 17.07 -4.51 -17.15
CA GLU A 82 18.16 -5.52 -17.06
C GLU A 82 17.74 -6.70 -16.16
N ILE A 83 17.13 -6.42 -15.00
CA ILE A 83 16.61 -7.44 -14.09
C ILE A 83 15.49 -8.26 -14.76
N PHE A 84 14.54 -7.61 -15.43
CA PHE A 84 13.46 -8.32 -16.14
C PHE A 84 13.99 -9.18 -17.29
N ASN A 85 14.92 -8.67 -18.09
CA ASN A 85 15.55 -9.43 -19.15
C ASN A 85 16.31 -10.65 -18.61
N LYS A 86 16.97 -10.50 -17.45
CA LYS A 86 17.62 -11.62 -16.77
C LYS A 86 16.59 -12.67 -16.32
N ALA A 87 15.48 -12.26 -15.72
CA ALA A 87 14.41 -13.18 -15.32
C ALA A 87 13.77 -13.89 -16.53
N ILE A 88 13.51 -13.16 -17.62
CA ILE A 88 12.97 -13.71 -18.88
C ILE A 88 13.94 -14.71 -19.51
N SER A 89 15.24 -14.45 -19.45
CA SER A 89 16.26 -15.39 -19.95
C SER A 89 16.30 -16.72 -19.19
N MET A 90 15.80 -16.73 -17.94
CA MET A 90 15.71 -17.92 -17.11
C MET A 90 14.35 -18.62 -17.25
N GLU A 91 13.27 -17.86 -17.50
CA GLU A 91 11.92 -18.37 -17.72
C GLU A 91 11.17 -17.50 -18.73
N ALA A 92 11.05 -17.97 -19.98
CA ALA A 92 10.52 -17.18 -21.09
C ALA A 92 9.02 -16.85 -20.93
N SER A 93 8.26 -17.67 -20.20
CA SER A 93 6.83 -17.42 -19.95
C SER A 93 6.57 -16.12 -19.17
N LEU A 94 7.55 -15.64 -18.39
CA LEU A 94 7.46 -14.38 -17.65
C LEU A 94 7.38 -13.15 -18.55
N ALA A 95 7.84 -13.22 -19.80
CA ALA A 95 7.81 -12.08 -20.73
C ALA A 95 6.39 -11.56 -20.94
N LYS A 96 5.43 -12.48 -21.13
CA LYS A 96 4.02 -12.13 -21.28
C LYS A 96 3.46 -11.50 -20.00
N PHE A 97 3.73 -12.11 -18.85
CA PHE A 97 3.28 -11.61 -17.55
C PHE A 97 3.80 -10.19 -17.25
N ILE A 98 5.09 -9.94 -17.48
CA ILE A 98 5.72 -8.62 -17.28
C ILE A 98 5.09 -7.59 -18.22
N GLY A 99 4.87 -7.93 -19.49
CA GLY A 99 4.20 -7.07 -20.46
C GLY A 99 2.77 -6.72 -20.04
N ASP A 100 2.00 -7.71 -19.60
CA ASP A 100 0.63 -7.57 -19.13
C ASP A 100 0.55 -6.68 -17.88
N ALA A 101 1.42 -6.91 -16.91
CA ALA A 101 1.53 -6.11 -15.70
C ALA A 101 1.96 -4.67 -15.99
N ALA A 102 2.87 -4.45 -16.94
CA ALA A 102 3.25 -3.11 -17.38
C ALA A 102 2.05 -2.36 -17.98
N ARG A 103 1.29 -2.99 -18.87
CA ARG A 103 0.07 -2.42 -19.47
C ARG A 103 -0.99 -2.09 -18.42
N LEU A 104 -1.25 -3.00 -17.47
CA LEU A 104 -2.18 -2.77 -16.37
C LEU A 104 -1.78 -1.55 -15.55
N THR A 105 -0.53 -1.48 -15.16
CA THR A 105 -0.02 -0.39 -14.31
C THR A 105 0.03 0.94 -15.05
N ASP A 106 0.17 0.97 -16.38
CA ASP A 106 0.06 2.21 -17.18
C ASP A 106 -1.37 2.73 -17.12
N LYS A 107 -2.34 1.84 -17.31
CA LYS A 107 -3.76 2.19 -17.22
C LYS A 107 -4.21 2.57 -15.81
N LEU A 108 -3.62 1.97 -14.77
CA LEU A 108 -3.84 2.39 -13.39
C LEU A 108 -3.24 3.79 -13.11
N LEU A 109 -2.07 4.11 -13.69
CA LEU A 109 -1.50 5.46 -13.61
C LEU A 109 -2.37 6.49 -14.35
N GLU A 110 -2.90 6.16 -15.53
CA GLU A 110 -3.87 6.99 -16.25
C GLU A 110 -5.11 7.24 -15.37
N LEU A 111 -5.60 6.21 -14.66
CA LEU A 111 -6.71 6.35 -13.72
C LEU A 111 -6.37 7.28 -12.57
N CYS A 112 -5.22 7.09 -11.92
CA CYS A 112 -4.74 7.97 -10.86
C CYS A 112 -4.72 9.43 -11.34
N ASN A 113 -4.10 9.69 -12.49
CA ASN A 113 -3.85 11.03 -13.01
C ASN A 113 -5.02 11.68 -13.74
N LYS A 114 -6.11 10.94 -14.02
CA LYS A 114 -7.30 11.52 -14.66
C LYS A 114 -7.80 12.73 -13.87
N SER A 115 -7.79 13.89 -14.51
CA SER A 115 -8.34 15.11 -13.95
C SER A 115 -9.84 14.99 -13.81
N VAL A 116 -10.37 15.63 -12.77
CA VAL A 116 -11.78 15.62 -12.42
C VAL A 116 -12.20 17.03 -12.10
N ASP A 117 -13.31 17.46 -12.69
CA ASP A 117 -13.92 18.76 -12.45
C ASP A 117 -14.36 18.93 -10.99
N GLY A 118 -14.58 20.17 -10.55
CA GLY A 118 -14.91 20.52 -9.17
C GLY A 118 -16.14 19.78 -8.61
N ASN A 119 -17.16 19.57 -9.44
CA ASN A 119 -18.47 19.09 -9.00
C ASN A 119 -18.69 17.58 -9.19
N THR A 120 -17.75 16.87 -9.81
CA THR A 120 -17.93 15.45 -10.13
C THR A 120 -17.56 14.60 -8.92
N SER A 121 -18.54 13.86 -8.38
CA SER A 121 -18.37 12.95 -7.23
C SER A 121 -18.11 11.50 -7.64
N ALA A 122 -18.40 11.13 -8.88
CA ALA A 122 -18.17 9.78 -9.40
C ALA A 122 -17.87 9.78 -10.91
N LEU A 123 -17.06 8.83 -11.34
CA LEU A 123 -16.83 8.47 -12.75
C LEU A 123 -17.34 7.04 -12.98
N SER A 124 -17.60 6.71 -14.24
CA SER A 124 -17.85 5.34 -14.68
C SER A 124 -16.60 4.71 -15.30
N MET A 125 -16.25 3.51 -14.88
CA MET A 125 -15.19 2.67 -15.41
C MET A 125 -15.48 2.27 -16.87
N GLY A 126 -16.74 1.92 -17.20
CA GLY A 126 -17.14 1.60 -18.57
C GLY A 126 -17.03 2.76 -19.57
N THR A 127 -17.24 3.99 -19.11
CA THR A 127 -17.18 5.19 -19.97
C THR A 127 -15.80 5.83 -20.01
N HIS A 128 -15.17 6.03 -18.85
CA HIS A 128 -13.94 6.83 -18.74
C HIS A 128 -12.66 5.99 -18.83
N PHE A 129 -12.76 4.69 -18.52
CA PHE A 129 -11.62 3.78 -18.39
C PHE A 129 -11.88 2.45 -19.11
N LYS A 130 -12.61 2.51 -20.23
CA LYS A 130 -13.00 1.34 -21.03
C LYS A 130 -11.82 0.46 -21.44
N SER A 131 -10.66 1.06 -21.73
CA SER A 131 -9.43 0.35 -22.08
C SER A 131 -8.88 -0.48 -20.91
N LEU A 132 -8.87 0.07 -19.70
CA LEU A 132 -8.46 -0.66 -18.48
C LEU A 132 -9.40 -1.83 -18.20
N LYS A 133 -10.71 -1.60 -18.28
CA LYS A 133 -11.72 -2.63 -18.08
C LYS A 133 -11.56 -3.77 -19.08
N LYS A 134 -11.48 -3.45 -20.37
CA LYS A 134 -11.29 -4.43 -21.45
C LYS A 134 -9.97 -5.20 -21.33
N LEU A 135 -8.90 -4.54 -20.88
CA LEU A 135 -7.59 -5.18 -20.74
C LEU A 135 -7.65 -6.36 -19.76
N VAL A 136 -8.36 -6.21 -18.65
CA VAL A 136 -8.49 -7.25 -17.62
C VAL A 136 -9.55 -8.30 -17.96
N GLU A 137 -10.60 -7.90 -18.68
CA GLU A 137 -11.65 -8.82 -19.15
C GLU A 137 -11.23 -9.67 -20.36
N ASP A 138 -10.07 -9.37 -20.97
CA ASP A 138 -9.49 -10.16 -22.06
C ASP A 138 -8.99 -11.51 -21.53
N GLN A 139 -9.50 -12.61 -22.09
CA GLN A 139 -9.12 -13.98 -21.71
C GLN A 139 -7.63 -14.29 -21.96
N THR A 140 -6.99 -13.54 -22.86
CA THR A 140 -5.55 -13.67 -23.12
C THR A 140 -4.70 -12.90 -22.13
N PHE A 141 -5.28 -12.07 -21.26
CA PHE A 141 -4.55 -11.32 -20.24
C PHE A 141 -4.04 -12.24 -19.14
N SER A 142 -2.80 -12.03 -18.67
CA SER A 142 -2.24 -12.83 -17.59
C SER A 142 -3.02 -12.61 -16.29
N GLU A 143 -3.17 -13.67 -15.52
CA GLU A 143 -3.73 -13.56 -14.17
C GLU A 143 -2.77 -12.74 -13.30
N ILE A 144 -3.24 -11.61 -12.77
CA ILE A 144 -2.47 -10.75 -11.86
C ILE A 144 -3.17 -10.71 -10.52
N ILE A 145 -2.45 -10.98 -9.43
CA ILE A 145 -3.01 -10.99 -8.08
C ILE A 145 -3.52 -9.59 -7.69
N ILE A 146 -4.61 -9.54 -6.92
CA ILE A 146 -5.06 -8.34 -6.24
C ILE A 146 -4.10 -8.05 -5.08
N PRO A 147 -3.47 -6.88 -5.01
CA PRO A 147 -2.42 -6.63 -4.02
C PRO A 147 -2.98 -6.36 -2.62
N LEU A 148 -3.34 -7.42 -1.91
CA LEU A 148 -3.82 -7.37 -0.52
C LEU A 148 -2.65 -7.48 0.45
N GLN A 149 -2.76 -6.84 1.61
CA GLN A 149 -1.72 -6.90 2.64
C GLN A 149 -1.36 -8.34 3.02
N SER A 150 -2.36 -9.23 3.09
CA SER A 150 -2.20 -10.63 3.47
C SER A 150 -1.33 -11.45 2.51
N ILE A 151 -1.27 -11.07 1.22
CA ILE A 151 -0.53 -11.81 0.19
C ILE A 151 0.75 -11.10 -0.26
N MET A 152 0.95 -9.85 0.17
CA MET A 152 2.16 -9.07 -0.13
C MET A 152 3.27 -9.26 0.92
N ILE A 153 2.93 -9.75 2.11
CA ILE A 153 3.88 -9.92 3.21
C ILE A 153 4.09 -11.42 3.50
N PRO A 154 5.32 -11.93 3.35
CA PRO A 154 5.58 -13.34 3.59
C PRO A 154 5.40 -13.69 5.07
N THR A 155 4.71 -14.80 5.30
CA THR A 155 4.67 -15.49 6.58
C THR A 155 6.00 -16.20 6.77
N LEU A 156 6.63 -16.00 7.93
CA LEU A 156 7.89 -16.66 8.27
C LEU A 156 7.59 -17.86 9.15
N PRO A 157 8.37 -18.96 9.04
CA PRO A 157 8.21 -20.11 9.91
C PRO A 157 8.48 -19.72 11.37
N SER A 158 7.70 -20.28 12.29
CA SER A 158 7.81 -20.01 13.73
C SER A 158 8.98 -20.73 14.40
N VAL A 159 9.49 -21.80 13.79
CA VAL A 159 10.57 -22.63 14.32
C VAL A 159 11.86 -22.37 13.53
N PRO A 160 13.03 -22.22 14.18
CA PRO A 160 14.32 -22.18 13.49
C PRO A 160 14.59 -23.48 12.73
N GLY A 161 15.12 -23.40 11.51
CA GLY A 161 15.49 -24.59 10.72
C GLY A 161 15.12 -24.48 9.24
N THR A 162 15.48 -25.50 8.47
CA THR A 162 15.19 -25.59 7.04
C THR A 162 13.79 -26.13 6.81
N HIS A 163 12.88 -25.26 6.38
CA HIS A 163 11.49 -25.65 6.08
C HIS A 163 11.29 -25.77 4.58
N SER A 164 11.61 -26.93 4.02
CA SER A 164 11.57 -27.18 2.56
C SER A 164 10.17 -27.11 1.93
N LYS A 165 9.10 -27.29 2.72
CA LYS A 165 7.70 -27.22 2.28
C LYS A 165 6.94 -26.02 2.86
N HIS A 166 7.64 -24.99 3.33
CA HIS A 166 6.99 -23.81 3.88
C HIS A 166 6.28 -23.02 2.79
N ASP A 167 4.98 -22.80 2.96
CA ASP A 167 4.23 -21.86 2.14
C ASP A 167 4.32 -20.45 2.77
N PRO A 168 5.05 -19.51 2.14
CA PRO A 168 5.15 -18.14 2.65
C PRO A 168 3.85 -17.34 2.47
N PHE A 169 2.92 -17.77 1.62
CA PHE A 169 1.68 -17.08 1.32
C PHE A 169 0.48 -18.02 1.46
N PRO A 170 0.22 -18.52 2.69
CA PRO A 170 -0.89 -19.44 2.93
C PRO A 170 -2.22 -18.73 2.70
N GLY A 171 -3.06 -19.30 1.82
CA GLY A 171 -4.42 -18.82 1.57
C GLY A 171 -4.85 -18.91 0.11
N CYS A 172 -6.07 -18.46 -0.17
CA CYS A 172 -6.60 -18.39 -1.53
C CYS A 172 -6.16 -17.09 -2.20
N TRP A 173 -5.50 -17.20 -3.34
CA TRP A 173 -5.07 -16.07 -4.14
C TRP A 173 -6.29 -15.53 -4.90
N ALA A 174 -6.50 -14.22 -4.84
CA ALA A 174 -7.53 -13.56 -5.63
C ALA A 174 -6.84 -12.82 -6.77
N TYR A 175 -7.21 -13.16 -8.01
CA TYR A 175 -6.73 -12.49 -9.20
C TYR A 175 -7.72 -11.41 -9.63
N ILE A 176 -7.23 -10.36 -10.29
CA ILE A 176 -8.09 -9.30 -10.82
C ILE A 176 -8.88 -9.90 -11.99
N ALA A 177 -10.18 -10.13 -11.79
CA ALA A 177 -11.10 -10.62 -12.82
C ALA A 177 -11.89 -9.50 -13.50
N GLY A 178 -11.90 -8.29 -12.92
CA GLY A 178 -12.52 -7.12 -13.52
C GLY A 178 -12.65 -5.96 -12.56
N PHE A 179 -13.48 -4.99 -12.95
CA PHE A 179 -13.72 -3.77 -12.17
C PHE A 179 -15.23 -3.54 -11.93
N GLY A 180 -15.56 -2.92 -10.80
CA GLY A 180 -16.86 -2.29 -10.58
C GLY A 180 -17.02 -1.06 -11.49
N ASP A 181 -18.26 -0.74 -11.87
CA ASP A 181 -18.48 0.39 -12.79
C ASP A 181 -18.25 1.75 -12.13
N THR A 182 -18.61 1.89 -10.85
CA THR A 182 -18.48 3.18 -10.16
C THR A 182 -17.05 3.41 -9.65
N VAL A 183 -16.50 4.57 -9.99
CA VAL A 183 -15.26 5.12 -9.45
C VAL A 183 -15.62 6.35 -8.62
N GLU A 184 -15.60 6.22 -7.30
CA GLU A 184 -15.97 7.28 -6.36
C GLU A 184 -14.79 8.26 -6.20
N ILE A 185 -15.05 9.57 -6.28
CA ILE A 185 -14.03 10.61 -6.10
C ILE A 185 -14.19 11.19 -4.71
N LEU A 186 -13.16 11.04 -3.87
CA LEU A 186 -13.23 11.50 -2.49
C LEU A 186 -13.02 13.02 -2.41
N PRO A 187 -13.76 13.72 -1.53
CA PRO A 187 -13.70 15.17 -1.38
C PRO A 187 -12.46 15.60 -0.59
N SER A 188 -11.30 15.54 -1.24
CA SER A 188 -10.00 15.93 -0.70
C SER A 188 -9.23 16.77 -1.73
N LEU A 189 -8.20 17.49 -1.28
CA LEU A 189 -7.35 18.33 -2.13
C LEU A 189 -6.83 17.59 -3.36
N GLN A 190 -6.42 16.33 -3.18
CA GLN A 190 -5.88 15.49 -4.25
C GLN A 190 -6.93 14.65 -5.00
N LYS A 191 -8.23 14.76 -4.64
CA LYS A 191 -9.34 14.01 -5.25
C LYS A 191 -9.01 12.52 -5.54
N PRO A 192 -8.60 11.74 -4.52
CA PRO A 192 -8.26 10.33 -4.73
C PRO A 192 -9.50 9.55 -5.18
N LYS A 193 -9.26 8.51 -5.99
CA LYS A 193 -10.30 7.74 -6.66
C LYS A 193 -10.42 6.38 -6.00
N LYS A 194 -11.59 6.08 -5.47
CA LYS A 194 -11.92 4.79 -4.87
C LYS A 194 -12.54 3.90 -5.94
N ILE A 195 -11.87 2.79 -6.23
CA ILE A 195 -12.23 1.81 -7.24
C ILE A 195 -12.57 0.47 -6.60
N THR A 196 -13.41 -0.31 -7.25
CA THR A 196 -13.72 -1.69 -6.85
C THR A 196 -13.10 -2.66 -7.84
N LEU A 197 -12.24 -3.54 -7.37
CA LEU A 197 -11.70 -4.69 -8.10
C LEU A 197 -12.58 -5.91 -7.82
N LYS A 198 -12.95 -6.64 -8.87
CA LYS A 198 -13.64 -7.92 -8.77
C LYS A 198 -12.59 -9.03 -8.77
N GLY A 199 -12.59 -9.86 -7.74
CA GLY A 199 -11.71 -11.01 -7.62
C GLY A 199 -12.20 -12.21 -8.41
N SER A 200 -11.27 -13.05 -8.83
CA SER A 200 -11.53 -14.40 -9.35
C SER A 200 -12.28 -15.30 -8.35
N ASP A 201 -12.24 -14.96 -7.06
CA ASP A 201 -12.98 -15.62 -5.98
C ASP A 201 -14.42 -15.09 -5.80
N GLY A 202 -14.87 -14.20 -6.69
CA GLY A 202 -16.20 -13.58 -6.65
C GLY A 202 -16.34 -12.44 -5.65
N LYS A 203 -15.31 -12.11 -4.87
CA LYS A 203 -15.36 -11.02 -3.88
C LYS A 203 -15.01 -9.68 -4.51
N SER A 204 -15.45 -8.62 -3.84
CA SER A 204 -15.15 -7.23 -4.22
C SER A 204 -14.10 -6.65 -3.28
N TYR A 205 -13.03 -6.10 -3.85
CA TYR A 205 -11.91 -5.50 -3.14
C TYR A 205 -11.84 -4.02 -3.48
N ILE A 206 -11.87 -3.17 -2.47
CA ILE A 206 -11.85 -1.73 -2.68
C ILE A 206 -10.42 -1.24 -2.57
N MET A 207 -10.01 -0.44 -3.55
CA MET A 207 -8.69 0.18 -3.62
C MET A 207 -8.85 1.69 -3.80
N MET A 208 -7.92 2.46 -3.26
CA MET A 208 -7.83 3.90 -3.45
C MET A 208 -6.62 4.24 -4.29
N CYS A 209 -6.87 4.81 -5.45
CA CYS A 209 -5.87 5.37 -6.35
C CYS A 209 -5.58 6.81 -5.92
N LYS A 210 -4.37 7.05 -5.43
CA LYS A 210 -3.94 8.36 -4.93
C LYS A 210 -3.01 9.02 -5.94
N PRO A 211 -3.38 10.19 -6.51
CA PRO A 211 -2.50 10.95 -7.38
C PRO A 211 -1.63 11.93 -6.59
N LYS A 212 -0.53 12.34 -7.22
CA LYS A 212 0.41 13.38 -6.76
C LYS A 212 0.91 13.20 -5.32
N ASP A 213 1.21 11.97 -4.94
CA ASP A 213 1.73 11.63 -3.62
C ASP A 213 2.77 10.49 -3.67
N ASP A 214 3.85 10.64 -2.91
CA ASP A 214 4.92 9.63 -2.82
C ASP A 214 4.60 8.63 -1.71
N LEU A 215 3.99 7.52 -2.10
CA LEU A 215 3.55 6.46 -1.19
C LEU A 215 4.67 5.51 -0.73
N ARG A 216 5.94 5.76 -1.08
CA ARG A 216 7.04 4.89 -0.65
C ARG A 216 7.21 4.91 0.87
N LYS A 217 7.04 6.07 1.50
CA LYS A 217 7.10 6.22 2.96
C LYS A 217 6.00 5.43 3.65
N ASP A 218 4.77 5.54 3.16
CA ASP A 218 3.62 4.79 3.65
C ASP A 218 3.82 3.27 3.48
N CYS A 219 4.34 2.84 2.33
CA CYS A 219 4.73 1.45 2.08
C CYS A 219 5.75 0.93 3.11
N ARG A 220 6.82 1.69 3.38
CA ARG A 220 7.81 1.35 4.43
C ARG A 220 7.17 1.27 5.82
N LEU A 221 6.27 2.18 6.14
CA LEU A 221 5.60 2.23 7.42
C LEU A 221 4.71 0.98 7.64
N MET A 222 4.03 0.51 6.60
CA MET A 222 3.23 -0.73 6.68
C MET A 222 4.09 -1.99 6.84
N GLU A 223 5.27 -2.05 6.20
CA GLU A 223 6.25 -3.11 6.47
C GLU A 223 6.74 -3.09 7.92
N PHE A 224 7.04 -1.89 8.43
CA PHE A 224 7.47 -1.70 9.83
C PHE A 224 6.38 -2.10 10.83
N ASN A 225 5.13 -1.67 10.62
CA ASN A 225 3.99 -2.09 11.44
C ASN A 225 3.76 -3.59 11.37
N SER A 226 4.02 -4.22 10.23
CA SER A 226 3.94 -5.67 10.09
C SER A 226 5.03 -6.39 10.90
N LEU A 227 6.22 -5.81 11.01
CA LEU A 227 7.26 -6.29 11.92
C LEU A 227 6.85 -6.09 13.38
N ILE A 228 6.28 -4.93 13.75
CA ILE A 228 5.72 -4.71 15.09
C ILE A 228 4.67 -5.78 15.43
N ASN A 229 3.72 -6.05 14.52
CA ASN A 229 2.71 -7.09 14.70
C ASN A 229 3.33 -8.49 14.83
N LYS A 230 4.47 -8.77 14.18
CA LYS A 230 5.22 -10.02 14.41
C LYS A 230 5.79 -10.07 15.83
N CYS A 231 6.32 -8.97 16.35
CA CYS A 231 6.83 -8.88 17.72
C CYS A 231 5.70 -8.99 18.77
N LEU A 232 4.59 -8.26 18.59
CA LEU A 232 3.40 -8.33 19.45
C LEU A 232 2.81 -9.74 19.47
N ARG A 233 2.79 -10.43 18.33
CA ARG A 233 2.37 -11.84 18.27
C ARG A 233 3.37 -12.81 18.90
N LYS A 234 4.64 -12.45 19.11
CA LYS A 234 5.62 -13.29 19.81
C LYS A 234 5.58 -13.10 21.32
N ASP A 235 5.25 -11.90 21.78
CA ASP A 235 5.10 -11.59 23.19
C ASP A 235 3.78 -12.14 23.78
N ALA A 236 3.86 -12.84 24.91
CA ALA A 236 2.69 -13.47 25.51
C ALA A 236 1.69 -12.46 26.09
N GLU A 237 2.19 -11.38 26.70
CA GLU A 237 1.36 -10.32 27.28
C GLU A 237 0.60 -9.54 26.23
N SER A 238 1.26 -9.24 25.12
CA SER A 238 0.68 -8.58 23.96
C SER A 238 -0.40 -9.44 23.30
N ARG A 239 -0.15 -10.74 23.12
CA ARG A 239 -1.17 -11.69 22.62
C ARG A 239 -2.37 -11.80 23.55
N ARG A 240 -2.14 -11.89 24.87
CA ARG A 240 -3.21 -11.96 25.88
C ARG A 240 -4.14 -10.76 25.83
N ARG A 241 -3.63 -9.59 25.44
CA ARG A 241 -4.39 -8.33 25.27
C ARG A 241 -4.82 -8.07 23.83
N GLU A 242 -4.59 -9.03 22.93
CA GLU A 242 -4.91 -8.94 21.49
C GLU A 242 -4.35 -7.69 20.77
N LEU A 243 -3.18 -7.20 21.25
CA LEU A 243 -2.58 -6.00 20.70
C LEU A 243 -2.09 -6.23 19.28
N HIS A 244 -2.60 -5.43 18.35
CA HIS A 244 -2.14 -5.40 16.98
C HIS A 244 -2.43 -4.03 16.35
N ILE A 245 -1.63 -3.68 15.35
CA ILE A 245 -1.84 -2.53 14.49
C ILE A 245 -2.52 -3.02 13.22
N ARG A 246 -3.68 -2.47 12.87
CA ARG A 246 -4.32 -2.79 11.60
C ARG A 246 -3.48 -2.24 10.44
N THR A 247 -3.00 -3.13 9.58
CA THR A 247 -2.20 -2.81 8.39
C THR A 247 -3.01 -2.99 7.12
N TYR A 248 -2.57 -2.35 6.03
CA TYR A 248 -3.17 -2.45 4.70
C TYR A 248 -2.07 -2.32 3.64
N ALA A 249 -2.30 -2.81 2.42
CA ALA A 249 -1.31 -2.73 1.36
C ALA A 249 -1.19 -1.30 0.82
N VAL A 250 0.05 -0.88 0.58
CA VAL A 250 0.37 0.38 -0.09
C VAL A 250 1.38 0.06 -1.18
N ILE A 251 0.98 0.30 -2.43
CA ILE A 251 1.79 0.03 -3.62
C ILE A 251 2.02 1.34 -4.38
N PRO A 252 3.25 1.86 -4.33
CA PRO A 252 3.66 2.92 -5.23
C PRO A 252 3.69 2.40 -6.68
N LEU A 253 3.08 3.14 -7.61
CA LEU A 253 3.13 2.84 -9.04
C LEU A 253 4.25 3.60 -9.73
N ASN A 254 4.59 4.80 -9.25
CA ASN A 254 5.76 5.62 -9.60
C ASN A 254 6.08 6.56 -8.42
N GLU A 255 6.88 7.61 -8.62
CA GLU A 255 7.21 8.59 -7.57
C GLU A 255 6.04 9.47 -7.10
N GLU A 256 4.96 9.56 -7.88
CA GLU A 256 3.88 10.53 -7.67
C GLU A 256 2.50 9.88 -7.53
N CYS A 257 2.37 8.57 -7.68
CA CYS A 257 1.08 7.90 -7.67
C CYS A 257 1.21 6.51 -7.06
N GLY A 258 0.11 6.03 -6.49
CA GLY A 258 0.00 4.63 -6.17
C GLY A 258 -1.40 4.21 -5.74
N ILE A 259 -1.48 2.98 -5.28
CA ILE A 259 -2.71 2.32 -4.87
C ILE A 259 -2.60 1.94 -3.40
N ILE A 260 -3.69 2.18 -2.68
CA ILE A 260 -3.82 1.86 -1.27
C ILE A 260 -5.02 0.94 -1.09
N GLU A 261 -4.85 -0.15 -0.37
CA GLU A 261 -5.96 -1.01 0.03
C GLU A 261 -6.93 -0.25 0.94
N TRP A 262 -8.20 -0.24 0.57
CA TRP A 262 -9.22 0.46 1.34
C TRP A 262 -9.67 -0.40 2.52
N VAL A 263 -9.60 0.17 3.72
CA VAL A 263 -10.07 -0.49 4.93
C VAL A 263 -11.57 -0.22 5.10
N ASN A 264 -12.38 -1.23 4.81
CA ASN A 264 -13.83 -1.19 5.01
C ASN A 264 -14.20 -1.04 6.50
N ASN A 265 -15.46 -0.63 6.72
CA ASN A 265 -16.05 -0.44 8.05
C ASN A 265 -15.29 0.61 8.89
N THR A 266 -14.81 1.66 8.23
CA THR A 266 -14.13 2.79 8.87
C THR A 266 -14.80 4.11 8.50
N ALA A 267 -14.73 5.09 9.39
CA ALA A 267 -15.16 6.46 9.14
C ALA A 267 -14.17 7.43 9.79
N GLY A 268 -13.95 8.57 9.15
CA GLY A 268 -13.08 9.61 9.71
C GLY A 268 -13.66 10.16 11.01
N LEU A 269 -12.84 10.23 12.06
CA LEU A 269 -13.23 10.73 13.39
C LEU A 269 -13.94 12.09 13.32
N ARG A 270 -13.44 13.00 12.46
CA ARG A 270 -14.09 14.30 12.21
C ARG A 270 -15.55 14.15 11.79
N ASN A 271 -15.86 13.25 10.87
CA ASN A 271 -17.23 13.08 10.36
C ASN A 271 -18.15 12.52 11.44
N ILE A 272 -17.63 11.58 12.23
CA ILE A 272 -18.33 11.03 13.42
C ILE A 272 -18.67 12.17 14.39
N LEU A 273 -17.66 12.96 14.80
CA LEU A 273 -17.84 14.03 15.77
C LEU A 273 -18.78 15.14 15.26
N ILE A 274 -18.68 15.52 13.99
CA ILE A 274 -19.58 16.51 13.38
C ILE A 274 -21.04 16.06 13.48
N LYS A 275 -21.33 14.78 13.20
CA LYS A 275 -22.68 14.24 13.32
C LYS A 275 -23.22 14.36 14.75
N LEU A 276 -22.44 13.94 15.75
CA LEU A 276 -22.82 14.01 17.17
C LEU A 276 -23.05 15.46 17.64
N TYR A 277 -22.14 16.38 17.29
CA TYR A 277 -22.29 17.78 17.69
C TYR A 277 -23.49 18.45 17.00
N LYS A 278 -23.80 18.10 15.76
CA LYS A 278 -24.99 18.61 15.06
C LYS A 278 -26.29 18.19 15.73
N GLU A 279 -26.40 16.92 16.10
CA GLU A 279 -27.60 16.39 16.78
C GLU A 279 -27.84 17.04 18.15
N LYS A 280 -26.76 17.45 18.84
CA LYS A 280 -26.86 18.19 20.11
C LYS A 280 -27.03 19.71 19.92
N GLY A 281 -27.10 20.20 18.69
CA GLY A 281 -27.18 21.64 18.42
C GLY A 281 -25.92 22.44 18.79
N MET A 282 -24.77 21.77 18.97
CA MET A 282 -23.50 22.37 19.37
C MET A 282 -22.48 22.46 18.23
N TYR A 283 -22.91 22.19 17.00
CA TYR A 283 -22.00 22.19 15.85
C TYR A 283 -21.47 23.60 15.55
N MET A 284 -20.16 23.76 15.68
CA MET A 284 -19.45 24.97 15.30
C MET A 284 -19.02 24.90 13.83
N THR A 285 -19.42 25.89 13.04
CA THR A 285 -19.02 26.00 11.64
C THR A 285 -17.55 26.37 11.50
N GLY A 286 -16.96 26.08 10.34
CA GLY A 286 -15.58 26.48 10.06
C GLY A 286 -15.36 28.01 10.07
N LYS A 287 -16.41 28.82 9.82
CA LYS A 287 -16.34 30.28 9.89
C LYS A 287 -16.26 30.76 11.33
N GLU A 288 -17.13 30.26 12.20
CA GLU A 288 -17.10 30.57 13.64
C GLU A 288 -15.77 30.14 14.25
N LEU A 289 -15.26 28.95 13.89
CA LEU A 289 -13.98 28.48 14.44
C LEU A 289 -12.81 29.39 14.05
N ARG A 290 -12.83 29.95 12.82
CA ARG A 290 -11.82 30.92 12.38
C ARG A 290 -11.91 32.25 13.13
N GLN A 291 -13.10 32.67 13.56
CA GLN A 291 -13.26 33.88 14.37
C GLN A 291 -12.62 33.72 15.76
N CYS A 292 -12.52 32.50 16.28
CA CYS A 292 -11.82 32.19 17.51
C CYS A 292 -10.31 31.95 17.35
N MET A 293 -9.78 31.92 16.12
CA MET A 293 -8.36 31.68 15.86
C MET A 293 -7.57 32.99 15.93
N LEU A 294 -6.72 33.12 16.95
CA LEU A 294 -5.80 34.26 17.07
C LEU A 294 -4.61 34.13 16.12
N PRO A 295 -3.97 35.25 15.73
CA PRO A 295 -2.70 35.24 15.02
C PRO A 295 -1.62 34.46 15.76
N LYS A 296 -0.63 33.95 15.02
CA LYS A 296 0.50 33.22 15.61
C LYS A 296 1.28 34.07 16.62
N THR A 297 1.34 35.38 16.41
CA THR A 297 1.99 36.38 17.27
C THR A 297 1.27 36.64 18.60
N ALA A 298 0.01 36.21 18.76
CA ALA A 298 -0.75 36.46 19.97
C ALA A 298 -0.13 35.71 21.18
N PRO A 299 -0.16 36.32 22.39
CA PRO A 299 0.32 35.70 23.62
C PRO A 299 -0.32 34.33 23.90
N LEU A 300 0.44 33.43 24.53
CA LEU A 300 -0.07 32.11 24.93
C LEU A 300 -1.26 32.24 25.90
N SER A 301 -1.24 33.22 26.81
CA SER A 301 -2.31 33.49 27.76
C SER A 301 -3.66 33.73 27.07
N GLU A 302 -3.67 34.51 25.98
CA GLU A 302 -4.89 34.77 25.20
C GLU A 302 -5.39 33.53 24.47
N LYS A 303 -4.47 32.73 23.90
CA LYS A 303 -4.82 31.45 23.25
C LYS A 303 -5.43 30.47 24.26
N LEU A 304 -4.86 30.40 25.47
CA LEU A 304 -5.38 29.57 26.56
C LEU A 304 -6.75 30.05 27.02
N LYS A 305 -6.96 31.37 27.09
CA LYS A 305 -8.25 31.97 27.44
C LYS A 305 -9.34 31.52 26.46
N ILE A 306 -9.12 31.67 25.15
CA ILE A 306 -10.09 31.25 24.14
C ILE A 306 -10.32 29.72 24.16
N TYR A 307 -9.26 28.94 24.33
CA TYR A 307 -9.39 27.48 24.43
C TYR A 307 -10.29 27.08 25.61
N LYS A 308 -10.05 27.64 26.80
CA LYS A 308 -10.78 27.28 28.02
C LYS A 308 -12.18 27.87 28.08
N GLU A 309 -12.35 29.12 27.69
CA GLU A 309 -13.61 29.86 27.87
C GLU A 309 -14.56 29.71 26.68
N SER A 310 -14.06 29.46 25.47
CA SER A 310 -14.88 29.41 24.25
C SER A 310 -14.91 28.03 23.59
N LEU A 311 -13.76 27.37 23.42
CA LEU A 311 -13.69 26.12 22.66
C LEU A 311 -14.11 24.90 23.49
N LEU A 312 -13.59 24.75 24.72
CA LEU A 312 -13.93 23.63 25.58
C LEU A 312 -15.44 23.55 25.91
N PRO A 313 -16.12 24.64 26.30
CA PRO A 313 -17.55 24.58 26.62
C PRO A 313 -18.42 24.20 25.41
N ARG A 314 -17.97 24.52 24.19
CA ARG A 314 -18.66 24.18 22.95
C ARG A 314 -18.35 22.78 22.39
N HIS A 315 -17.34 22.10 22.94
CA HIS A 315 -16.92 20.77 22.46
C HIS A 315 -16.79 19.78 23.64
N PRO A 316 -17.89 19.47 24.35
CA PRO A 316 -17.85 18.45 25.38
C PRO A 316 -17.47 17.08 24.80
N PRO A 317 -16.88 16.17 25.60
CA PRO A 317 -16.45 14.86 25.11
C PRO A 317 -17.64 13.96 24.76
N VAL A 318 -17.98 13.87 23.47
CA VAL A 318 -19.14 13.10 22.97
C VAL A 318 -18.79 11.73 22.39
N PHE A 319 -17.51 11.36 22.30
CA PHE A 319 -17.11 10.16 21.55
C PHE A 319 -17.63 8.85 22.15
N HIS A 320 -17.82 8.79 23.47
CA HIS A 320 -18.41 7.63 24.15
C HIS A 320 -19.83 7.32 23.65
N GLU A 321 -20.61 8.36 23.27
CA GLU A 321 -21.97 8.18 22.72
C GLU A 321 -21.94 7.46 21.38
N TRP A 322 -20.90 7.67 20.57
CA TRP A 322 -20.76 6.94 19.31
C TRP A 322 -20.61 5.44 19.57
N PHE A 323 -19.83 5.04 20.56
CA PHE A 323 -19.68 3.64 20.91
C PHE A 323 -21.03 3.03 21.37
N LEU A 324 -21.75 3.69 22.28
CA LEU A 324 -23.06 3.22 22.75
C LEU A 324 -24.09 3.03 21.62
N ARG A 325 -24.01 3.86 20.57
CA ARG A 325 -24.93 3.80 19.43
C ARG A 325 -24.59 2.73 18.41
N ASN A 326 -23.31 2.39 18.25
CA ASN A 326 -22.87 1.41 17.25
C ASN A 326 -22.74 0.00 17.86
N PHE A 327 -22.58 -0.10 19.17
CA PHE A 327 -22.42 -1.35 19.90
C PHE A 327 -23.48 -1.42 21.01
N PRO A 328 -24.71 -1.87 20.69
CA PRO A 328 -25.81 -1.93 21.66
C PRO A 328 -25.63 -3.07 22.69
N ASP A 329 -24.85 -4.09 22.34
CA ASP A 329 -24.54 -5.21 23.22
C ASP A 329 -23.34 -4.86 24.14
N PRO A 330 -23.47 -4.98 25.48
CA PRO A 330 -22.42 -4.60 26.42
C PRO A 330 -21.10 -5.39 26.28
N THR A 331 -21.13 -6.61 25.73
CA THR A 331 -19.90 -7.38 25.51
C THR A 331 -19.18 -7.00 24.23
N SER A 332 -19.90 -6.39 23.28
CA SER A 332 -19.37 -5.84 22.04
C SER A 332 -18.84 -4.41 22.18
N TRP A 333 -19.31 -3.66 23.19
CA TRP A 333 -18.92 -2.28 23.53
C TRP A 333 -17.59 -2.22 24.29
#